data_AF-A0AAU7KD93-F1
#
_entry.id   AF-A0AAU7KD93-F1
#
_cell.length_a   1.000
_cell.length_b   1.000
_cell.length_c   1.000
_cell.angle_alpha   90.00
_cell.angle_beta   90.00
_cell.angle_gamma   90.00
#
_symmetry.space_group_name_H-M   'P 1'
#
loop_
_entity.id
_entity.type
_entity.pdbx_description
1 polymer ?
#
loop_
_entity_poly.entity_id
_entity_poly.type
_entity_poly.pdbx_seq_one_letter_code
_entity_poly.pdbx_strand_id
1 'polypeptide(L)'
;MPFYRHTLLLTPVWLLLSTLAMADGSRDSCDQRAQALEHDLAFARHAEDTARVNELELALDGVRSGCTSEDVLSQAESRVREGQQMVEQRQQELNEAFDEGDIGQITRKREALEVAIEVLNARIAALKVLLPSAS
;
A
#
# COMPACT_ATOMS: atom_id res chain seq x y z
N MET A 1 72.05 -15.60 28.16
CA MET A 1 71.48 -14.24 28.18
C MET A 1 70.92 -13.96 26.78
N PRO A 2 69.70 -13.43 26.56
CA PRO A 2 68.65 -12.96 27.48
C PRO A 2 67.27 -13.68 27.27
N PHE A 3 66.57 -14.06 28.35
CA PHE A 3 65.37 -13.41 28.92
C PHE A 3 64.06 -13.50 28.11
N TYR A 4 63.16 -14.43 28.48
CA TYR A 4 61.74 -14.24 28.89
C TYR A 4 61.08 -15.63 29.07
N ARG A 5 61.13 -16.30 30.23
CA ARG A 5 60.31 -16.13 31.45
C ARG A 5 58.81 -15.85 31.17
N HIS A 6 58.05 -16.95 31.16
CA HIS A 6 56.68 -17.11 31.64
C HIS A 6 55.64 -16.01 31.40
N THR A 7 54.75 -16.27 30.43
CA THR A 7 53.33 -15.94 30.58
C THR A 7 52.49 -17.07 29.94
N LEU A 8 52.18 -18.08 30.76
CA LEU A 8 51.13 -19.08 30.53
C LEU A 8 49.78 -18.45 30.92
N LEU A 9 48.68 -18.89 30.27
CA LEU A 9 47.24 -18.61 30.54
C LEU A 9 46.72 -17.39 29.74
N LEU A 10 45.64 -17.40 28.95
CA LEU A 10 44.42 -18.22 28.89
C LEU A 10 43.70 -17.97 27.53
N THR A 11 43.33 -19.04 26.80
CA THR A 11 42.05 -19.23 26.04
C THR A 11 41.62 -18.25 24.92
N PRO A 12 40.62 -18.58 24.07
CA PRO A 12 40.35 -19.83 23.37
C PRO A 12 40.01 -19.62 21.87
N VAL A 13 40.09 -20.70 21.10
CA VAL A 13 39.09 -21.15 20.13
C VAL A 13 38.13 -20.07 19.59
N TRP A 14 38.45 -19.49 18.42
CA TRP A 14 37.44 -18.84 17.59
C TRP A 14 36.64 -19.93 16.85
N LEU A 15 35.69 -20.46 17.59
CA LEU A 15 34.65 -21.37 17.13
C LEU A 15 33.67 -20.58 16.23
N LEU A 16 33.20 -21.27 15.19
CA LEU A 16 31.91 -21.09 14.50
C LEU A 16 31.78 -19.95 13.47
N LEU A 17 32.04 -20.37 12.23
CA LEU A 17 31.07 -20.29 11.14
C LEU A 17 29.62 -20.52 11.67
N SER A 18 28.74 -19.54 11.49
CA SER A 18 27.34 -19.72 11.01
C SER A 18 26.59 -18.39 10.97
N THR A 19 26.36 -17.94 9.74
CA THR A 19 25.16 -17.27 9.24
C THR A 19 24.09 -16.85 10.25
N LEU A 20 23.84 -15.54 10.33
CA LEU A 20 22.49 -14.99 10.41
C LEU A 20 22.45 -13.74 9.51
N ALA A 21 22.21 -13.97 8.22
CA ALA A 21 21.50 -12.98 7.44
C ALA A 21 20.15 -12.80 8.14
N MET A 22 20.01 -11.71 8.89
CA MET A 22 18.70 -11.27 9.38
C MET A 22 17.99 -10.67 8.18
N ALA A 23 17.52 -11.54 7.28
CA ALA A 23 16.29 -11.26 6.56
C ALA A 23 15.19 -11.37 7.62
N ASP A 24 15.06 -10.32 8.43
CA ASP A 24 13.90 -10.15 9.27
C ASP A 24 12.73 -9.86 8.33
N GLY A 25 12.12 -10.94 7.85
CA GLY A 25 10.81 -10.95 7.25
C GLY A 25 9.75 -10.68 8.30
N SER A 26 9.93 -9.67 9.16
CA SER A 26 8.78 -9.03 9.78
C SER A 26 7.89 -8.57 8.64
N ARG A 27 6.63 -8.99 8.71
CA ARG A 27 5.55 -8.44 7.92
C ARG A 27 5.31 -7.00 8.39
N ASP A 28 6.33 -6.14 8.28
CA ASP A 28 6.13 -4.72 8.41
C ASP A 28 5.10 -4.33 7.37
N SER A 29 4.08 -3.61 7.81
CA SER A 29 3.09 -3.09 6.88
C SER A 29 3.80 -2.19 5.87
N CYS A 30 3.21 -2.07 4.69
CA CYS A 30 3.63 -1.11 3.68
C CYS A 30 3.91 0.28 4.26
N ASP A 31 3.06 0.73 5.18
CA ASP A 31 3.19 2.00 5.88
C ASP A 31 4.43 2.05 6.77
N GLN A 32 4.77 0.97 7.47
CA GLN A 32 5.96 0.91 8.33
C GLN A 32 7.24 0.95 7.49
N ARG A 33 7.27 0.26 6.35
CA ARG A 33 8.42 0.30 5.42
C ARG A 33 8.57 1.67 4.76
N ALA A 34 7.46 2.29 4.35
CA ALA A 34 7.47 3.64 3.80
C ALA A 34 7.93 4.68 4.84
N GLN A 35 7.44 4.60 6.08
CA GLN A 35 7.86 5.49 7.16
C GLN A 35 9.34 5.35 7.52
N ALA A 36 9.88 4.13 7.50
CA ALA A 36 11.31 3.90 7.72
C ALA A 36 12.17 4.55 6.62
N LEU A 37 11.78 4.40 5.35
CA LEU A 37 12.47 5.04 4.23
C LEU A 37 12.34 6.57 4.25
N GLU A 38 11.19 7.10 4.64
CA GLU A 38 10.97 8.56 4.81
C GLU A 38 11.82 9.14 5.94
N HIS A 39 11.97 8.39 7.04
CA HIS A 39 12.88 8.76 8.12
C HIS A 39 14.32 8.85 7.62
N ASP A 40 14.82 7.80 6.96
CA ASP A 40 16.17 7.78 6.38
C ASP A 40 16.37 8.88 5.34
N LEU A 41 15.35 9.19 4.55
CA LEU A 41 15.36 10.29 3.58
C LEU A 41 15.56 11.64 4.28
N ALA A 42 14.89 11.87 5.41
CA ALA A 42 15.05 13.10 6.19
C ALA A 42 16.49 13.24 6.70
N PHE A 43 17.11 12.16 7.19
CA PHE A 43 18.53 12.19 7.58
C PHE A 43 19.46 12.44 6.40
N ALA A 44 19.24 11.78 5.26
CA ALA A 44 20.05 11.97 4.06
C ALA A 44 19.96 13.42 3.51
N ARG A 45 18.76 14.03 3.57
CA ARG A 45 18.55 15.44 3.21
C ARG A 45 19.28 16.39 4.15
N HIS A 46 19.25 16.12 5.46
CA HIS A 46 19.98 16.92 6.45
C HIS A 46 21.50 16.80 6.31
N ALA A 47 22.00 15.65 5.85
CA ALA A 47 23.41 15.42 5.58
C ALA A 47 23.88 15.95 4.20
N GLU A 48 22.97 16.53 3.40
CA GLU A 48 23.21 17.00 2.02
C GLU A 48 23.74 15.89 1.08
N ASP A 49 23.45 14.62 1.38
CA ASP A 49 23.88 13.47 0.58
C ASP A 49 22.89 13.22 -0.58
N THR A 50 23.14 13.89 -1.69
CA THR A 50 22.24 13.88 -2.86
C THR A 50 22.13 12.49 -3.50
N ALA A 51 23.21 11.70 -3.47
CA ALA A 51 23.18 10.34 -4.01
C ALA A 51 22.26 9.46 -3.18
N ARG A 52 22.41 9.53 -1.85
CA ARG A 52 21.58 8.75 -0.93
C ARG A 52 20.12 9.17 -0.95
N VAL A 53 19.83 10.47 -1.10
CA VAL A 53 18.47 10.98 -1.29
C VAL A 53 17.81 10.34 -2.51
N ASN A 54 18.48 10.34 -3.67
CA ASN A 54 17.91 9.76 -4.89
C ASN A 54 17.64 8.26 -4.76
N GLU A 55 18.56 7.51 -4.12
CA GLU A 55 18.36 6.07 -3.88
C GLU A 55 17.15 5.80 -2.97
N LEU A 56 16.99 6.59 -1.90
CA LEU A 56 15.90 6.44 -0.95
C LEU A 56 14.55 6.85 -1.56
N GLU A 57 14.53 7.87 -2.43
CA GLU A 57 13.33 8.24 -3.19
C GLU A 57 12.89 7.13 -4.14
N LEU A 58 13.82 6.51 -4.86
CA LEU A 58 13.53 5.38 -5.74
C LEU A 58 13.04 4.16 -4.95
N ALA A 59 13.64 3.89 -3.80
CA ALA A 59 13.20 2.81 -2.91
C ALA A 59 11.80 3.08 -2.34
N LEU A 60 11.50 4.32 -1.96
CA LEU A 60 10.19 4.72 -1.46
C LEU A 60 9.11 4.58 -2.54
N ASP A 61 9.41 4.95 -3.78
CA ASP A 61 8.53 4.74 -4.94
C ASP A 61 8.32 3.25 -5.22
N GLY A 62 9.38 2.44 -5.15
CA GLY A 62 9.32 0.98 -5.27
C GLY A 62 8.47 0.32 -4.19
N VAL A 63 8.57 0.79 -2.94
CA VAL A 63 7.72 0.29 -1.84
C VAL A 63 6.28 0.73 -2.05
N ARG A 64 6.00 1.99 -2.36
CA ARG A 64 4.64 2.50 -2.60
C ARG A 64 3.97 1.78 -3.77
N SER A 65 4.69 1.57 -4.87
CA SER A 65 4.20 0.80 -6.03
C SER A 65 4.04 -0.68 -5.71
N GLY A 66 4.99 -1.31 -5.01
CA GLY A 66 4.89 -2.70 -4.58
C GLY A 66 3.79 -2.98 -3.55
N CYS A 67 3.37 -1.94 -2.82
CA CYS A 67 2.25 -1.98 -1.89
C CYS A 67 0.89 -1.91 -2.58
N THR A 68 0.83 -1.33 -3.78
CA THR A 68 -0.28 -1.51 -4.70
C THR A 68 -0.03 -2.77 -5.55
N SER A 69 -0.32 -3.95 -4.99
CA SER A 69 -0.28 -5.18 -5.81
C SER A 69 -1.27 -5.10 -6.97
N GLU A 70 -0.90 -5.66 -8.13
CA GLU A 70 -1.77 -5.74 -9.32
C GLU A 70 -3.14 -6.36 -8.97
N ASP A 71 -3.18 -7.35 -8.07
CA ASP A 71 -4.40 -7.95 -7.56
C ASP A 71 -5.29 -6.95 -6.78
N VAL A 72 -4.69 -6.08 -5.95
CA VAL A 72 -5.42 -5.05 -5.20
C VAL A 72 -5.98 -3.99 -6.14
N LEU A 73 -5.20 -3.59 -7.16
CA LEU A 73 -5.67 -2.66 -8.18
C LEU A 73 -6.80 -3.28 -9.02
N SER A 74 -6.60 -4.48 -9.54
CA SER A 74 -7.59 -5.24 -10.31
C SER A 74 -8.88 -5.46 -9.52
N GLN A 75 -8.78 -5.76 -8.22
CA GLN A 75 -9.94 -5.88 -7.34
C GLN A 75 -10.67 -4.54 -7.16
N ALA A 76 -9.94 -3.43 -6.99
CA ALA A 76 -10.53 -2.10 -6.89
C ALA A 76 -11.23 -1.69 -8.20
N GLU A 77 -10.63 -1.95 -9.36
CA GLU A 77 -11.24 -1.75 -10.67
C GLU A 77 -12.49 -2.62 -10.86
N SER A 78 -12.44 -3.88 -10.43
CA SER A 78 -13.60 -4.78 -10.43
C SER A 78 -14.73 -4.21 -9.57
N ARG A 79 -14.42 -3.70 -8.38
CA ARG A 79 -15.41 -3.04 -7.53
C ARG A 79 -16.02 -1.82 -8.21
N VAL A 80 -15.24 -1.02 -8.95
CA VAL A 80 -15.80 0.11 -9.72
C VAL A 80 -16.77 -0.40 -10.80
N ARG A 81 -16.42 -1.45 -11.56
CA ARG A 81 -17.30 -2.05 -12.57
C ARG A 81 -18.60 -2.57 -11.97
N GLU A 82 -18.53 -3.27 -10.83
CA GLU A 82 -19.74 -3.71 -10.09
C GLU A 82 -20.62 -2.52 -9.66
N GLY A 83 -20.00 -1.42 -9.21
CA GLY A 83 -20.72 -0.20 -8.84
C GLY A 83 -21.44 0.43 -10.03
N GLN A 84 -20.81 0.44 -11.21
CA GLN A 84 -21.44 0.92 -12.45
C GLN A 84 -22.66 0.06 -12.82
N GLN A 85 -22.52 -1.27 -12.77
CA GLN A 85 -23.64 -2.18 -13.02
C GLN A 85 -24.79 -1.98 -12.01
N MET A 86 -24.47 -1.71 -10.75
CA MET A 86 -25.48 -1.41 -9.73
C MET A 86 -26.25 -0.13 -10.05
N VAL A 87 -25.55 0.94 -10.47
CA VAL A 87 -26.19 2.20 -10.89
C VAL A 87 -27.11 1.96 -12.10
N GLU A 88 -26.64 1.23 -13.11
CA GLU A 88 -27.44 0.87 -14.28
C GLU A 88 -28.70 0.09 -13.89
N GLN A 89 -28.58 -0.92 -13.02
CA GLN A 89 -29.71 -1.70 -12.53
C GLN A 89 -30.72 -0.83 -11.76
N ARG A 90 -30.25 0.03 -10.85
CA ARG A 90 -31.15 0.93 -10.09
C ARG A 90 -31.84 1.96 -10.98
N GLN A 91 -31.16 2.42 -12.03
CA GLN A 91 -31.76 3.32 -13.02
C GLN A 91 -32.86 2.61 -13.82
N GLN A 92 -32.67 1.34 -14.19
CA GLN A 92 -33.71 0.54 -14.83
C GLN A 92 -34.92 0.33 -13.92
N GLU A 93 -34.71 -0.07 -12.66
CA GLU A 93 -35.79 -0.23 -11.68
C GLU A 93 -36.58 1.07 -11.45
N LEU A 94 -35.89 2.22 -11.48
CA LEU A 94 -36.55 3.53 -11.39
C LEU A 94 -37.40 3.81 -12.64
N ASN A 95 -36.90 3.49 -13.84
CA ASN A 95 -37.65 3.66 -15.07
C ASN A 95 -38.89 2.76 -15.12
N GLU A 96 -38.77 1.51 -14.68
CA GLU A 96 -39.91 0.59 -14.55
C GLU A 96 -40.98 1.15 -13.61
N ALA A 97 -40.58 1.74 -12.47
CA ALA A 97 -41.52 2.38 -11.55
C ALA A 97 -42.20 3.62 -12.17
N PHE A 98 -41.53 4.34 -13.06
CA PHE A 98 -42.14 5.43 -13.84
C PHE A 98 -43.17 4.90 -14.85
N ASP A 99 -42.86 3.81 -15.54
CA ASP A 99 -43.76 3.18 -16.52
C ASP A 99 -45.01 2.59 -15.84
N GLU A 100 -44.86 2.03 -14.64
CA GLU A 100 -45.96 1.52 -13.81
C GLU A 100 -46.79 2.63 -13.14
N GLY A 101 -46.25 3.85 -13.02
CA GLY A 101 -46.93 4.99 -12.41
C GLY A 101 -47.07 4.92 -10.88
N ASP A 102 -46.32 4.05 -10.19
CA ASP A 102 -46.34 3.94 -8.73
C ASP A 102 -45.43 5.00 -8.10
N ILE A 103 -46.03 6.12 -7.68
CA ILE A 103 -45.34 7.25 -7.02
C ILE A 103 -44.56 6.83 -5.76
N GLY A 104 -45.07 5.84 -5.02
CA GLY A 104 -44.41 5.32 -3.83
C GLY A 104 -43.13 4.55 -4.19
N GLN A 105 -43.18 3.71 -5.22
CA GLN A 105 -42.01 3.02 -5.75
C GLN A 105 -41.02 3.99 -6.40
N ILE A 106 -41.47 4.99 -7.16
CA ILE A 106 -40.60 6.00 -7.79
C ILE A 106 -39.72 6.69 -6.74
N THR A 107 -40.32 7.12 -5.62
CA THR A 107 -39.56 7.78 -4.53
C THR A 107 -38.50 6.84 -3.96
N ARG A 108 -38.89 5.60 -3.60
CA ARG A 108 -37.96 4.59 -3.04
C ARG A 108 -36.83 4.22 -4.01
N LYS A 109 -37.14 4.06 -5.31
CA LYS A 109 -36.15 3.69 -6.34
C LYS A 109 -35.20 4.84 -6.65
N ARG A 110 -35.66 6.10 -6.57
CA ARG A 110 -34.80 7.28 -6.68
C ARG A 110 -33.78 7.33 -5.55
N GLU A 111 -34.22 7.18 -4.31
CA GLU A 111 -33.31 7.14 -3.14
C GLU A 111 -32.30 5.99 -3.27
N ALA A 112 -32.75 4.81 -3.71
CA ALA A 112 -31.85 3.66 -3.93
C ALA A 112 -30.81 3.92 -5.04
N LEU A 113 -31.18 4.65 -6.09
CA LEU A 113 -30.26 5.05 -7.15
C LEU A 113 -29.23 6.07 -6.64
N GLU A 114 -29.64 7.06 -5.85
CA GLU A 114 -28.74 8.04 -5.23
C GLU A 114 -27.68 7.34 -4.36
N VAL A 115 -28.11 6.39 -3.52
CA VAL A 115 -27.18 5.57 -2.71
C VAL A 115 -26.22 4.77 -3.59
N ALA A 116 -26.69 4.18 -4.70
CA ALA A 116 -25.82 3.44 -5.61
C ALA A 116 -24.76 4.34 -6.27
N ILE A 117 -25.12 5.58 -6.61
CA ILE A 117 -24.20 6.59 -7.15
C ILE A 117 -23.14 6.98 -6.10
N GLU A 118 -23.55 7.21 -4.85
CA GLU A 118 -22.62 7.49 -3.76
C GLU A 118 -21.63 6.35 -3.54
N VAL A 119 -22.10 5.10 -3.54
CA VAL A 119 -21.25 3.91 -3.43
C VAL A 119 -20.26 3.83 -4.58
N LEU A 120 -20.70 4.07 -5.83
CA LEU A 120 -19.82 4.09 -6.99
C LEU A 120 -18.74 5.18 -6.85
N ASN A 121 -19.13 6.40 -6.44
CA ASN A 121 -18.20 7.50 -6.24
C ASN A 121 -17.14 7.18 -5.16
N ALA A 122 -17.55 6.55 -4.06
CA ALA A 122 -16.62 6.11 -3.02
C ALA A 122 -15.64 5.04 -3.54
N ARG A 123 -16.10 4.10 -4.38
CA ARG A 123 -15.25 3.08 -5.02
C ARG A 123 -14.27 3.71 -6.01
N ILE A 124 -14.69 4.71 -6.79
CA ILE A 124 -13.82 5.47 -7.70
C ILE A 124 -12.76 6.25 -6.92
N ALA A 125 -13.15 6.89 -5.80
CA ALA A 125 -12.20 7.59 -4.94
C ALA A 125 -11.15 6.61 -4.35
N ALA A 126 -11.58 5.42 -3.91
CA ALA A 126 -10.67 4.39 -3.43
C ALA A 126 -9.71 3.89 -4.52
N LEU A 127 -10.19 3.69 -5.76
CA LEU A 127 -9.33 3.33 -6.89
C LEU A 127 -8.30 4.44 -7.19
N LYS A 128 -8.70 5.71 -7.13
CA LYS A 128 -7.81 6.85 -7.36
C LYS A 128 -6.67 6.96 -6.33
N VAL A 129 -6.89 6.51 -5.09
CA VAL A 129 -5.85 6.43 -4.06
C VAL A 129 -4.80 5.36 -4.39
N LEU A 130 -5.22 4.27 -5.05
CA LEU A 130 -4.34 3.15 -5.41
C LEU A 130 -3.51 3.42 -6.66
N LEU A 131 -4.00 4.26 -7.57
CA LEU A 131 -3.27 4.68 -8.76
C LEU A 131 -2.22 5.72 -8.34
N PRO A 132 -0.91 5.43 -8.39
CA PRO A 132 0.10 6.46 -8.18
C PRO A 132 -0.16 7.58 -9.20
N SER A 133 -0.20 8.82 -8.72
CA SER A 133 -0.34 9.99 -9.59
C SER A 133 0.77 9.94 -10.64
N ALA A 134 0.39 9.81 -11.91
CA ALA A 134 1.30 9.92 -13.04
C ALA A 134 2.18 11.16 -12.85
N SER A 135 3.48 10.93 -12.72
CA SER A 135 4.52 11.96 -12.81
C SER A 135 4.78 12.30 -14.26
#